data_AF-A0A239NZU6-F1
#
_entry.id   AF-A0A239NZU6-F1
#
_cell.length_a   1.000
_cell.length_b   1.000
_cell.length_c   1.000
_cell.angle_alpha   90.00
_cell.angle_beta   90.00
_cell.angle_gamma   90.00
#
_symmetry.space_group_name_H-M   'P 1'
#
loop_
_entity.id
_entity.type
_entity.pdbx_description
1 polymer ?
#
loop_
_entity_poly.entity_id
_entity_poly.type
_entity_poly.pdbx_seq_one_letter_code
_entity_poly.pdbx_strand_id
1 'polypeptide(L)'
;MTEAPIHQIEFRWDPDYDLTGIAWSFESRTQFDSWNTRLKKHAGVSARGRTAAAEAPSSAVYLTYPDGMAALILRSVDPRAMSPANAASGAARGAGADRLHLVARALIGLGTTLTPDVAMLIAASDPRGIFNRLPGQVGRGAPLPPMSFSHLIQNAVGSEHLERRAQRAPGLAPLLAAVLEDPARPVTMILPAEEIRSPVAESRALALLWASRRILKPLLTDADGRPLDGWRAEFSTCEAPLTGGDGRAEPAVAFRERGLDGPPMHEGPREVRPGDPAAPQGDLSAVAGLLADAYAAFGDDAARLVRPVVRDCTTLRDKIFAVACSTEIARAIDPGSVPDVREPVRAPAHAAQRPPAPVREPVPAAARPAAPPPEPVRAPSEPVNAPSAPVRPPAPPRGDPHLVRLYGLLREITAPAGTVRITDWVAARTARGAVLDREGFSRVLQIMEGERWFADRVAGLPGGTVRMADLMEPLFAAGLGDAALEDWLRRAHTNGGLPPVIADALGVLAARLEPDRADWLVERCLGYAIAQRPDEGAAAAEPAPVVRHESAVAAALLLPGRTLPAAAIGLLVWTWPALLAVLAVLRLA
;
A
#
# COMPACT_ATOMS: atom_id res chain seq x y z
N MET A 1 33.99 22.47 -14.56
CA MET A 1 33.77 21.78 -13.27
C MET A 1 34.05 20.30 -13.51
N THR A 2 34.97 19.70 -12.76
CA THR A 2 35.29 18.27 -12.86
C THR A 2 34.18 17.46 -12.20
N GLU A 3 33.69 16.42 -12.89
CA GLU A 3 32.67 15.51 -12.37
C GLU A 3 33.17 14.80 -11.10
N ALA A 4 32.31 14.66 -10.09
CA ALA A 4 32.67 13.96 -8.86
C ALA A 4 32.91 12.47 -9.16
N PRO A 5 34.03 11.88 -8.68
CA PRO A 5 34.37 10.50 -8.99
C PRO A 5 33.42 9.50 -8.30
N ILE A 6 33.14 8.39 -8.97
CA ILE A 6 32.52 7.21 -8.39
C ILE A 6 33.63 6.26 -7.97
N HIS A 7 33.77 6.04 -6.67
CA HIS A 7 34.76 5.14 -6.11
C HIS A 7 34.31 3.67 -6.21
N GLN A 8 35.29 2.76 -6.15
CA GLN A 8 35.08 1.33 -6.26
C GLN A 8 35.71 0.58 -5.08
N ILE A 9 35.06 -0.50 -4.65
CA ILE A 9 35.67 -1.55 -3.82
C ILE A 9 35.29 -2.92 -4.41
N GLU A 10 36.27 -3.81 -4.62
CA GLU A 10 36.01 -5.23 -4.88
C GLU A 10 36.11 -6.02 -3.58
N PHE A 11 35.07 -6.78 -3.28
CA PHE A 11 35.00 -7.71 -2.15
C PHE A 11 35.13 -9.14 -2.65
N ARG A 12 36.00 -9.91 -1.99
CA ARG A 12 36.22 -11.33 -2.23
C ARG A 12 36.51 -12.03 -0.91
N TRP A 13 36.33 -13.35 -0.92
CA TRP A 13 36.62 -14.16 0.25
C TRP A 13 38.12 -14.10 0.61
N ASP A 14 38.38 -13.95 1.90
CA ASP A 14 39.69 -13.95 2.52
C ASP A 14 39.71 -14.94 3.71
N PRO A 15 40.79 -15.72 3.89
CA PRO A 15 40.86 -16.72 4.96
C PRO A 15 40.82 -16.13 6.38
N ASP A 16 41.35 -14.92 6.57
CA ASP A 16 41.49 -14.26 7.87
C ASP A 16 40.29 -13.35 8.18
N TYR A 17 39.66 -12.79 7.15
CA TYR A 17 38.64 -11.74 7.28
C TYR A 17 37.28 -12.08 6.62
N ASP A 18 37.10 -13.30 6.08
CA ASP A 18 35.95 -13.71 5.26
C ASP A 18 35.75 -12.75 4.06
N LEU A 19 34.53 -12.48 3.63
CA LEU A 19 34.25 -11.56 2.54
C LEU A 19 34.62 -10.11 2.90
N THR A 20 35.75 -9.63 2.39
CA THR A 20 36.32 -8.30 2.68
C THR A 20 36.79 -7.59 1.41
N GLY A 21 36.94 -6.27 1.47
CA GLY A 21 37.49 -5.47 0.39
C GLY A 21 38.95 -5.81 0.11
N ILE A 22 39.25 -6.24 -1.12
CA ILE A 22 40.60 -6.63 -1.54
C ILE A 22 41.27 -5.62 -2.47
N ALA A 23 40.50 -4.73 -3.11
CA ALA A 23 40.97 -3.72 -4.06
C ALA A 23 40.03 -2.52 -4.01
N TRP A 24 40.56 -1.31 -4.18
CA TRP A 24 39.79 -0.07 -4.04
C TRP A 24 40.35 1.09 -4.88
N SER A 25 39.54 2.13 -5.06
CA SER A 25 39.92 3.35 -5.80
C SER A 25 40.04 4.61 -4.94
N PHE A 26 39.88 4.50 -3.62
CA PHE A 26 40.13 5.60 -2.68
C PHE A 26 41.62 5.95 -2.59
N GLU A 27 41.89 7.24 -2.47
CA GLU A 27 43.24 7.78 -2.26
C GLU A 27 43.77 7.48 -0.85
N SER A 28 42.86 7.37 0.12
CA SER A 28 43.17 7.18 1.53
C SER A 28 42.74 5.81 2.03
N ARG A 29 43.62 5.16 2.81
CA ARG A 29 43.31 3.90 3.51
C ARG A 29 42.18 4.08 4.53
N THR A 30 42.12 5.22 5.22
CA THR A 30 41.06 5.52 6.20
C THR A 30 39.68 5.58 5.56
N GLN A 31 39.58 6.16 4.35
CA GLN A 31 38.33 6.18 3.59
C GLN A 31 37.93 4.76 3.18
N PHE A 32 38.89 3.97 2.70
CA PHE A 32 38.65 2.56 2.40
C PHE A 32 38.17 1.78 3.62
N ASP A 33 38.83 1.86 4.77
CA ASP A 33 38.47 1.09 5.96
C ASP A 33 37.06 1.46 6.48
N SER A 34 36.69 2.75 6.41
CA SER A 34 35.35 3.24 6.72
C SER A 34 34.29 2.61 5.81
N TRP A 35 34.49 2.68 4.49
CA TRP A 35 33.55 2.12 3.52
C TRP A 35 33.50 0.60 3.53
N ASN A 36 34.65 -0.07 3.66
CA ASN A 36 34.75 -1.52 3.79
C ASN A 36 33.94 -2.01 5.00
N THR A 37 34.06 -1.33 6.14
CA THR A 37 33.30 -1.66 7.35
C THR A 37 31.78 -1.51 7.14
N ARG A 38 31.35 -0.45 6.45
CA ARG A 38 29.92 -0.21 6.15
C ARG A 38 29.34 -1.25 5.19
N LEU A 39 30.11 -1.64 4.16
CA LEU A 39 29.59 -2.40 3.03
C LEU A 39 29.81 -3.92 3.12
N LYS A 40 30.82 -4.40 3.87
CA LYS A 40 31.17 -5.84 3.92
C LYS A 40 30.00 -6.76 4.23
N LYS A 41 29.08 -6.33 5.11
CA LYS A 41 27.90 -7.12 5.50
C LYS A 41 26.88 -7.32 4.37
N HIS A 42 26.91 -6.46 3.36
CA HIS A 42 26.02 -6.49 2.20
C HIS A 42 26.70 -7.07 0.95
N ALA A 43 28.02 -7.23 0.98
CA ALA A 43 28.79 -7.79 -0.14
C ALA A 43 28.46 -9.27 -0.39
N GLY A 44 27.98 -9.99 0.62
CA GLY A 44 27.69 -11.42 0.55
C GLY A 44 26.24 -11.74 0.82
N VAL A 45 25.78 -12.89 0.34
CA VAL A 45 24.51 -13.50 0.73
C VAL A 45 24.82 -14.69 1.64
N SER A 46 24.04 -14.85 2.71
CA SER A 46 24.18 -16.02 3.59
C SER A 46 23.79 -17.29 2.84
N ALA A 47 24.68 -18.27 2.77
CA ALA A 47 24.41 -19.57 2.15
C ALA A 47 23.85 -20.62 3.13
N ARG A 48 23.66 -20.25 4.40
CA ARG A 48 23.11 -21.16 5.41
C ARG A 48 21.77 -21.73 4.93
N GLY A 49 21.69 -23.05 4.85
CA GLY A 49 20.46 -23.75 4.45
C GLY A 49 20.27 -23.94 2.93
N ARG A 50 21.31 -23.68 2.10
CA ARG A 50 21.25 -23.81 0.62
C ARG A 50 20.12 -23.00 0.00
N THR A 51 20.09 -21.73 0.35
CA THR A 51 19.08 -20.78 -0.10
C THR A 51 19.26 -20.44 -1.58
N ALA A 52 18.18 -20.29 -2.35
CA ALA A 52 18.25 -19.85 -3.75
C ALA A 52 19.04 -18.55 -3.92
N ALA A 53 19.00 -17.67 -2.92
CA ALA A 53 19.71 -16.40 -2.94
C ALA A 53 21.25 -16.55 -3.01
N ALA A 54 21.79 -17.62 -2.41
CA ALA A 54 23.21 -17.93 -2.46
C ALA A 54 23.64 -18.59 -3.78
N GLU A 55 22.67 -19.16 -4.51
CA GLU A 55 22.88 -19.77 -5.82
C GLU A 55 22.64 -18.79 -6.97
N ALA A 56 22.15 -17.57 -6.68
CA ALA A 56 21.86 -16.57 -7.69
C ALA A 56 23.17 -16.14 -8.40
N PRO A 57 23.22 -16.20 -9.75
CA PRO A 57 24.44 -15.92 -10.51
C PRO A 57 24.84 -14.45 -10.41
N SER A 58 23.86 -13.56 -10.21
CA SER A 58 24.10 -12.14 -9.95
C SER A 58 22.95 -11.49 -9.18
N SER A 59 23.24 -10.45 -8.41
CA SER A 59 22.25 -9.64 -7.70
C SER A 59 22.78 -8.23 -7.40
N ALA A 60 21.90 -7.32 -7.01
CA ALA A 60 22.26 -5.94 -6.71
C ALA A 60 21.67 -5.47 -5.36
N VAL A 61 22.44 -4.67 -4.63
CA VAL A 61 22.00 -3.96 -3.41
C VAL A 61 22.30 -2.48 -3.58
N TYR A 62 21.32 -1.63 -3.31
CA TYR A 62 21.47 -0.18 -3.30
C TYR A 62 21.19 0.38 -1.91
N LEU A 63 22.10 1.21 -1.41
CA LEU A 63 22.07 1.78 -0.06
C LEU A 63 22.28 3.28 -0.10
N THR A 64 21.65 3.99 0.82
CA THR A 64 21.81 5.44 1.01
C THR A 64 22.36 5.75 2.39
N TYR A 65 23.08 6.85 2.52
CA TYR A 65 23.72 7.23 3.77
C TYR A 65 23.36 8.67 4.17
N PRO A 66 23.32 8.98 5.49
CA PRO A 66 22.97 10.32 5.97
C PRO A 66 23.90 11.44 5.50
N ASP A 67 25.13 11.10 5.09
CA ASP A 67 26.13 12.02 4.52
C ASP A 67 25.86 12.37 3.04
N GLY A 68 24.72 11.93 2.48
CA GLY A 68 24.34 12.19 1.10
C GLY A 68 25.03 11.28 0.09
N MET A 69 25.81 10.28 0.55
CA MET A 69 26.42 9.26 -0.29
C MET A 69 25.45 8.11 -0.54
N ALA A 70 25.70 7.39 -1.64
CA ALA A 70 25.02 6.16 -1.99
C ALA A 70 26.03 5.09 -2.43
N ALA A 71 25.63 3.83 -2.29
CA ALA A 71 26.42 2.70 -2.76
C ALA A 71 25.54 1.72 -3.54
N LEU A 72 26.01 1.29 -4.70
CA LEU A 72 25.48 0.14 -5.44
C LEU A 72 26.48 -1.01 -5.33
N ILE A 73 26.06 -2.14 -4.80
CA ILE A 73 26.85 -3.37 -4.71
C ILE A 73 26.31 -4.37 -5.73
N LEU A 74 27.12 -4.71 -6.72
CA LEU A 74 26.83 -5.79 -7.66
C LEU A 74 27.52 -7.05 -7.18
N ARG A 75 26.74 -8.10 -6.92
CA ARG A 75 27.21 -9.41 -6.46
C ARG A 75 27.11 -10.39 -7.62
N SER A 76 28.07 -11.30 -7.72
CA SER A 76 28.11 -12.37 -8.71
C SER A 76 28.83 -13.60 -8.18
N VAL A 77 28.50 -14.75 -8.73
CA VAL A 77 29.23 -16.00 -8.49
C VAL A 77 30.26 -16.19 -9.60
N ASP A 78 31.55 -16.16 -9.25
CA ASP A 78 32.66 -16.48 -10.16
C ASP A 78 33.60 -17.52 -9.52
N PRO A 79 33.47 -18.81 -9.91
CA PRO A 79 34.36 -19.86 -9.41
C PRO A 79 35.83 -19.66 -9.77
N ARG A 80 36.13 -18.89 -10.84
CA ARG A 80 37.50 -18.60 -11.28
C ARG A 80 38.15 -17.47 -10.48
N ALA A 81 37.37 -16.74 -9.68
CA ALA A 81 37.87 -15.76 -8.73
C ALA A 81 38.48 -16.41 -7.48
N MET A 82 38.70 -17.72 -7.43
CA MET A 82 39.55 -18.35 -6.41
C MET A 82 41.01 -18.38 -6.85
N SER A 83 41.92 -18.00 -5.96
CA SER A 83 43.35 -18.31 -6.17
C SER A 83 43.57 -19.82 -5.95
N PRO A 84 44.31 -20.53 -6.82
CA PRO A 84 44.63 -21.95 -6.66
C PRO A 84 45.28 -22.30 -5.32
N ALA A 85 46.06 -21.37 -4.75
CA ALA A 85 46.70 -21.54 -3.44
C ALA A 85 45.70 -21.61 -2.28
N ASN A 86 44.54 -20.94 -2.41
CA ASN A 86 43.50 -20.90 -1.37
C ASN A 86 42.57 -22.12 -1.45
N ALA A 87 42.36 -22.68 -2.65
CA ALA A 87 41.57 -23.88 -2.88
C ALA A 87 42.21 -25.15 -2.28
N ALA A 88 43.54 -25.16 -2.10
CA ALA A 88 44.28 -26.25 -1.46
C ALA A 88 44.26 -26.21 0.09
N SER A 89 43.81 -25.10 0.68
CA SER A 89 43.73 -24.96 2.14
C SER A 89 42.47 -25.64 2.70
N GLY A 90 42.57 -26.25 3.89
CA GLY A 90 41.43 -26.87 4.58
C GLY A 90 40.24 -25.94 4.86
N ALA A 91 40.36 -24.63 4.57
CA ALA A 91 39.30 -23.64 4.65
C ALA A 91 38.12 -23.91 3.71
N ALA A 92 38.33 -24.65 2.61
CA ALA A 92 37.25 -25.09 1.71
C ALA A 92 36.26 -26.10 2.33
N ARG A 93 36.50 -26.56 3.57
CA ARG A 93 35.60 -27.47 4.31
C ARG A 93 34.90 -26.81 5.52
N GLY A 94 35.09 -25.50 5.74
CA GLY A 94 34.56 -24.76 6.88
C GLY A 94 33.30 -23.92 6.58
N ALA A 95 32.82 -23.17 7.59
CA ALA A 95 31.58 -22.36 7.58
C ALA A 95 31.55 -21.16 6.61
N GLY A 96 32.44 -21.12 5.62
CA GLY A 96 32.51 -20.08 4.57
C GLY A 96 32.77 -20.66 3.16
N ALA A 97 32.78 -21.98 2.99
CA ALA A 97 33.03 -22.64 1.71
C ALA A 97 32.06 -22.16 0.62
N ASP A 98 30.79 -21.95 0.99
CA ASP A 98 29.74 -21.49 0.09
C ASP A 98 29.96 -20.06 -0.42
N ARG A 99 30.85 -19.28 0.24
CA ARG A 99 31.18 -17.89 -0.12
C ARG A 99 32.44 -17.76 -0.96
N LEU A 100 33.16 -18.86 -1.19
CA LEU A 100 34.44 -18.86 -1.91
C LEU A 100 34.34 -18.35 -3.35
N HIS A 101 33.18 -18.54 -3.96
CA HIS A 101 32.92 -18.11 -5.33
C HIS A 101 32.23 -16.74 -5.40
N LEU A 102 31.91 -16.13 -4.26
CA LEU A 102 31.25 -14.83 -4.25
C LEU A 102 32.26 -13.72 -4.54
N VAL A 103 31.88 -12.90 -5.51
CA VAL A 103 32.54 -11.66 -5.87
C VAL A 103 31.51 -10.56 -5.72
N ALA A 104 31.88 -9.44 -5.11
CA ALA A 104 31.06 -8.25 -5.17
C ALA A 104 31.89 -7.03 -5.54
N ARG A 105 31.29 -6.11 -6.32
CA ARG A 105 31.88 -4.81 -6.60
C ARG A 105 30.92 -3.71 -6.20
N ALA A 106 31.37 -2.87 -5.27
CA ALA A 106 30.65 -1.69 -4.84
C ALA A 106 31.08 -0.48 -5.66
N LEU A 107 30.11 0.30 -6.13
CA LEU A 107 30.23 1.64 -6.67
C LEU A 107 29.73 2.63 -5.61
N ILE A 108 30.52 3.65 -5.29
CA ILE A 108 30.29 4.58 -4.18
C ILE A 108 30.39 6.01 -4.68
N GLY A 109 29.35 6.81 -4.49
CA GLY A 109 29.32 8.20 -4.96
C GLY A 109 28.22 9.02 -4.30
N LEU A 110 28.06 10.27 -4.75
CA LEU A 110 26.98 11.14 -4.28
C LEU A 110 25.62 10.54 -4.68
N GLY A 111 24.66 10.50 -3.76
CA GLY A 111 23.31 9.98 -4.01
C GLY A 111 22.49 10.80 -5.01
N THR A 112 22.86 12.07 -5.22
CA THR A 112 22.32 12.92 -6.30
C THR A 112 22.74 12.47 -7.69
N THR A 113 23.83 11.71 -7.78
CA THR A 113 24.43 11.24 -9.04
C THR A 113 24.17 9.75 -9.20
N LEU A 114 24.61 8.93 -8.23
CA LEU A 114 24.28 7.51 -8.14
C LEU A 114 22.90 7.33 -7.51
N THR A 115 21.87 7.77 -8.24
CA THR A 115 20.46 7.63 -7.84
C THR A 115 20.00 6.17 -7.91
N PRO A 116 18.88 5.80 -7.25
CA PRO A 116 18.32 4.45 -7.37
C PRO A 116 18.00 4.05 -8.82
N ASP A 117 17.48 5.00 -9.61
CA ASP A 117 17.14 4.77 -11.02
C ASP A 117 18.40 4.42 -11.82
N VAL A 118 19.48 5.18 -11.63
CA VAL A 118 20.79 4.91 -12.23
C VAL A 118 21.33 3.56 -11.76
N ALA A 119 21.20 3.27 -10.46
CA ALA A 119 21.70 2.01 -9.91
C ALA A 119 21.00 0.80 -10.52
N MET A 120 19.69 0.87 -10.78
CA MET A 120 18.93 -0.17 -11.47
C MET A 120 19.36 -0.32 -12.93
N LEU A 121 19.63 0.78 -13.65
CA LEU A 121 20.15 0.72 -15.02
C LEU A 121 21.54 0.07 -15.07
N ILE A 122 22.44 0.45 -14.17
CA ILE A 122 23.77 -0.19 -14.06
C ILE A 122 23.62 -1.68 -13.74
N ALA A 123 22.74 -2.04 -12.79
CA ALA A 123 22.49 -3.44 -12.43
C ALA A 123 21.92 -4.26 -13.60
N ALA A 124 21.12 -3.65 -14.47
CA ALA A 124 20.56 -4.29 -15.66
C ALA A 124 21.56 -4.44 -16.82
N SER A 125 22.75 -3.83 -16.71
CA SER A 125 23.72 -3.75 -17.81
C SER A 125 24.69 -4.91 -17.82
N ASP A 126 25.27 -5.21 -19.00
CA ASP A 126 26.38 -6.14 -19.11
C ASP A 126 27.60 -5.56 -18.35
N PRO A 127 28.13 -6.25 -17.33
CA PRO A 127 29.33 -5.82 -16.61
C PRO A 127 30.54 -5.51 -17.51
N ARG A 128 30.63 -6.12 -18.70
CA ARG A 128 31.69 -5.86 -19.68
C ARG A 128 31.65 -4.46 -20.28
N GLY A 129 30.47 -3.86 -20.41
CA GLY A 129 30.31 -2.48 -20.86
C GLY A 129 30.61 -1.48 -19.74
N ILE A 130 30.37 -1.87 -18.49
CA ILE A 130 30.52 -0.99 -17.33
C ILE A 130 31.98 -0.95 -16.84
N PHE A 131 32.59 -2.11 -16.63
CA PHE A 131 33.87 -2.23 -15.93
C PHE A 131 35.04 -2.51 -16.87
N ASN A 132 36.09 -1.68 -16.78
CA ASN A 132 37.35 -1.89 -17.50
C ASN A 132 38.04 -3.23 -17.16
N ARG A 133 37.88 -3.69 -15.91
CA ARG A 133 38.27 -5.03 -15.45
C ARG A 133 37.06 -5.64 -14.79
N LEU A 134 36.65 -6.84 -15.18
CA LEU A 134 35.43 -7.42 -14.59
C LEU A 134 35.60 -7.65 -13.08
N PRO A 135 34.50 -7.59 -12.31
CA PRO A 135 34.49 -8.11 -10.94
C PRO A 135 35.10 -9.53 -10.92
N GLY A 136 36.00 -9.79 -9.98
CA GLY A 136 36.63 -11.11 -9.80
C GLY A 136 37.98 -11.26 -10.51
N GLN A 137 38.29 -10.36 -11.45
CA GLN A 137 39.54 -10.36 -12.21
C GLN A 137 40.63 -9.49 -11.60
N VAL A 138 40.38 -8.86 -10.45
CA VAL A 138 41.29 -7.89 -9.85
C VAL A 138 42.10 -8.56 -8.73
N GLY A 139 43.42 -8.36 -8.77
CA GLY A 139 44.33 -8.88 -7.74
C GLY A 139 44.17 -8.15 -6.40
N ARG A 140 44.52 -8.83 -5.30
CA ARG A 140 44.58 -8.20 -3.97
C ARG A 140 45.57 -7.03 -3.97
N GLY A 141 45.16 -5.91 -3.37
CA GLY A 141 45.93 -4.68 -3.28
C GLY A 141 46.09 -3.95 -4.61
N ALA A 142 45.51 -4.47 -5.70
CA ALA A 142 45.58 -3.78 -6.99
C ALA A 142 44.75 -2.49 -6.94
N PRO A 143 45.28 -1.36 -7.43
CA PRO A 143 44.50 -0.13 -7.48
C PRO A 143 43.38 -0.28 -8.50
N LEU A 144 42.18 0.17 -8.12
CA LEU A 144 41.08 0.37 -9.05
C LEU A 144 41.05 1.84 -9.47
N PRO A 145 40.89 2.16 -10.76
CA PRO A 145 40.66 3.55 -11.16
C PRO A 145 39.27 4.01 -10.68
N PRO A 146 39.10 5.24 -10.18
CA PRO A 146 37.77 5.82 -10.01
C PRO A 146 37.03 5.87 -11.35
N MET A 147 35.70 5.78 -11.32
CA MET A 147 34.86 5.86 -12.51
C MET A 147 34.21 7.23 -12.64
N SER A 148 34.01 7.69 -13.87
CA SER A 148 33.20 8.86 -14.14
C SER A 148 31.72 8.46 -14.22
N PHE A 149 30.83 9.31 -13.72
CA PHE A 149 29.39 9.05 -13.81
C PHE A 149 28.91 9.07 -15.26
N SER A 150 29.46 9.97 -16.07
CA SER A 150 29.20 10.04 -17.50
C SER A 150 29.53 8.73 -18.22
N HIS A 151 30.65 8.07 -17.87
CA HIS A 151 30.98 6.75 -18.41
C HIS A 151 29.97 5.67 -17.99
N LEU A 152 29.56 5.66 -16.72
CA LEU A 152 28.58 4.70 -16.21
C LEU A 152 27.25 4.81 -16.95
N ILE A 153 26.74 6.03 -17.15
CA ILE A 153 25.46 6.26 -17.82
C ILE A 153 25.52 5.95 -19.31
N GLN A 154 26.60 6.33 -19.99
CA GLN A 154 26.76 6.06 -21.42
C GLN A 154 26.80 4.55 -21.75
N ASN A 155 27.30 3.74 -20.82
CA ASN A 155 27.42 2.29 -20.99
C ASN A 155 26.30 1.51 -20.30
N ALA A 156 25.42 2.18 -19.54
CA ALA A 156 24.25 1.54 -18.96
C ALA A 156 23.16 1.31 -20.02
N VAL A 157 22.34 0.29 -19.81
CA VAL A 157 21.16 0.05 -20.66
C VAL A 157 20.20 1.24 -20.60
N GLY A 158 19.51 1.50 -21.71
CA GLY A 158 18.46 2.52 -21.75
C GLY A 158 17.24 2.15 -20.90
N SER A 159 16.51 3.15 -20.39
CA SER A 159 15.32 2.95 -19.55
C SER A 159 14.24 2.11 -20.21
N GLU A 160 14.07 2.22 -21.53
CA GLU A 160 13.12 1.43 -22.33
C GLU A 160 13.33 -0.09 -22.18
N HIS A 161 14.55 -0.54 -21.89
CA HIS A 161 14.84 -1.95 -21.65
C HIS A 161 14.15 -2.44 -20.37
N LEU A 162 14.28 -1.68 -19.27
CA LEU A 162 13.65 -2.02 -17.99
C LEU A 162 12.14 -1.80 -18.03
N GLU A 163 11.68 -0.71 -18.64
CA GLU A 163 10.26 -0.39 -18.77
C GLU A 163 9.46 -1.53 -19.44
N ARG A 164 9.92 -2.03 -20.59
CA ARG A 164 9.22 -3.13 -21.30
C ARG A 164 9.09 -4.41 -20.47
N ARG A 165 10.04 -4.65 -19.57
CA ARG A 165 10.01 -5.80 -18.65
C ARG A 165 9.08 -5.51 -17.48
N ALA A 166 9.20 -4.32 -16.90
CA ALA A 166 8.43 -3.83 -15.77
C ALA A 166 6.92 -3.79 -16.06
N GLN A 167 6.52 -3.36 -17.27
CA GLN A 167 5.13 -3.37 -17.72
C GLN A 167 4.48 -4.76 -17.70
N ARG A 168 5.27 -5.83 -17.84
CA ARG A 168 4.79 -7.22 -17.90
C ARG A 168 5.01 -7.98 -16.60
N ALA A 169 5.67 -7.37 -15.62
CA ALA A 169 6.03 -8.03 -14.37
C ALA A 169 4.78 -8.15 -13.48
N PRO A 170 4.30 -9.37 -13.17
CA PRO A 170 3.16 -9.52 -12.29
C PRO A 170 3.54 -9.13 -10.85
N GLY A 171 2.57 -8.85 -10.00
CA GLY A 171 2.80 -8.61 -8.56
C GLY A 171 3.19 -7.17 -8.18
N LEU A 172 3.02 -6.21 -9.09
CA LEU A 172 3.24 -4.80 -8.79
C LEU A 172 2.21 -4.29 -7.77
N ALA A 173 0.92 -4.55 -7.94
CA ALA A 173 -0.12 -4.03 -7.03
C ALA A 173 0.09 -4.45 -5.55
N PRO A 174 0.34 -5.72 -5.19
CA PRO A 174 0.65 -6.09 -3.80
C PRO A 174 1.87 -5.34 -3.23
N LEU A 175 2.92 -5.15 -4.03
CA LEU A 175 4.10 -4.37 -3.63
C LEU A 175 3.75 -2.90 -3.38
N LEU A 176 2.99 -2.28 -4.27
CA LEU A 176 2.54 -0.89 -4.13
C LEU A 176 1.68 -0.71 -2.86
N ALA A 177 0.72 -1.61 -2.63
CA ALA A 177 -0.15 -1.57 -1.46
C ALA A 177 0.66 -1.66 -0.15
N ALA A 178 1.62 -2.59 -0.11
CA ALA A 178 2.47 -2.79 1.06
C ALA A 178 3.36 -1.58 1.37
N VAL A 179 3.89 -0.90 0.34
CA VAL A 179 4.69 0.31 0.51
C VAL A 179 3.83 1.51 0.93
N LEU A 180 2.64 1.68 0.35
CA LEU A 180 1.78 2.84 0.60
C LEU A 180 1.13 2.82 1.99
N GLU A 181 0.91 1.64 2.57
CA GLU A 181 0.30 1.50 3.89
C GLU A 181 1.23 1.98 5.02
N ASP A 182 2.54 1.73 4.91
CA ASP A 182 3.56 2.21 5.85
C ASP A 182 4.92 2.38 5.14
N PRO A 183 5.22 3.56 4.58
CA PRO A 183 6.44 3.78 3.80
C PRO A 183 7.75 3.66 4.60
N ALA A 184 7.70 3.81 5.92
CA ALA A 184 8.87 3.69 6.78
C ALA A 184 9.25 2.21 7.02
N ARG A 185 8.27 1.30 6.92
CA ARG A 185 8.44 -0.12 7.18
C ARG A 185 9.02 -0.84 5.95
N PRO A 186 10.13 -1.59 6.11
CA PRO A 186 10.67 -2.41 5.03
C PRO A 186 9.66 -3.43 4.50
N VAL A 187 9.66 -3.63 3.18
CA VAL A 187 8.89 -4.65 2.49
C VAL A 187 9.82 -5.77 2.02
N THR A 188 9.45 -7.00 2.34
CA THR A 188 10.09 -8.22 1.84
C THR A 188 9.14 -8.92 0.88
N MET A 189 9.48 -8.86 -0.41
CA MET A 189 8.74 -9.53 -1.47
C MET A 189 9.23 -10.97 -1.62
N ILE A 190 8.32 -11.93 -1.50
CA ILE A 190 8.62 -13.36 -1.60
C ILE A 190 8.38 -13.82 -3.03
N LEU A 191 9.46 -14.11 -3.75
CA LEU A 191 9.41 -14.64 -5.11
C LEU A 191 9.70 -16.14 -5.12
N PRO A 192 9.23 -16.86 -6.14
CA PRO A 192 9.66 -18.23 -6.39
C PRO A 192 11.19 -18.35 -6.49
N ALA A 193 11.72 -19.49 -6.04
CA ALA A 193 13.16 -19.71 -5.96
C ALA A 193 13.86 -19.61 -7.33
N GLU A 194 13.20 -20.02 -8.40
CA GLU A 194 13.65 -19.87 -9.79
C GLU A 194 13.81 -18.40 -10.22
N GLU A 195 12.91 -17.53 -9.76
CA GLU A 195 13.01 -16.09 -10.04
C GLU A 195 14.13 -15.44 -9.23
N ILE A 196 14.38 -15.91 -8.00
CA ILE A 196 15.52 -15.48 -7.17
C ILE A 196 16.86 -15.93 -7.78
N ARG A 197 16.91 -17.12 -8.40
CA ARG A 197 18.09 -17.63 -9.11
C ARG A 197 18.32 -16.99 -10.48
N SER A 198 17.40 -16.16 -10.95
CA SER A 198 17.55 -15.50 -12.25
C SER A 198 18.68 -14.46 -12.19
N PRO A 199 19.47 -14.28 -13.26
CA PRO A 199 20.44 -13.18 -13.35
C PRO A 199 19.78 -11.84 -13.06
N VAL A 200 20.48 -10.90 -12.42
CA VAL A 200 19.91 -9.62 -11.99
C VAL A 200 19.25 -8.84 -13.13
N ALA A 201 19.88 -8.81 -14.32
CA ALA A 201 19.35 -8.18 -15.52
C ALA A 201 18.06 -8.84 -16.02
N GLU A 202 17.88 -10.13 -15.71
CA GLU A 202 16.73 -10.95 -16.07
C GLU A 202 15.71 -11.13 -14.93
N SER A 203 16.01 -10.63 -13.74
CA SER A 203 15.17 -10.82 -12.57
C SER A 203 13.84 -10.06 -12.64
N ARG A 204 12.79 -10.67 -12.11
CA ARG A 204 11.51 -9.99 -11.84
C ARG A 204 11.67 -8.94 -10.74
N ALA A 205 12.55 -9.18 -9.78
CA ALA A 205 12.87 -8.24 -8.71
C ALA A 205 13.26 -6.86 -9.25
N LEU A 206 14.18 -6.81 -10.22
CA LEU A 206 14.61 -5.55 -10.82
C LEU A 206 13.48 -4.87 -11.62
N ALA A 207 12.64 -5.64 -12.30
CA ALA A 207 11.48 -5.12 -13.03
C ALA A 207 10.43 -4.50 -12.09
N LEU A 208 10.13 -5.17 -10.97
CA LEU A 208 9.21 -4.66 -9.94
C LEU A 208 9.76 -3.43 -9.22
N LEU A 209 11.07 -3.38 -8.92
CA LEU A 209 11.72 -2.19 -8.38
C LEU A 209 11.62 -1.00 -9.32
N TRP A 210 11.88 -1.23 -10.61
CA TRP A 210 11.77 -0.19 -11.63
C TRP A 210 10.33 0.37 -11.68
N ALA A 211 9.32 -0.49 -11.87
CA ALA A 211 7.92 -0.06 -11.92
C ALA A 211 7.49 0.68 -10.65
N SER A 212 7.71 0.07 -9.48
CA SER A 212 7.28 0.63 -8.20
C SER A 212 7.91 1.99 -7.94
N ARG A 213 9.21 2.14 -8.23
CA ARG A 213 9.90 3.42 -8.02
C ARG A 213 9.32 4.54 -8.88
N ARG A 214 9.03 4.26 -10.15
CA ARG A 214 8.53 5.26 -11.11
C ARG A 214 7.12 5.71 -10.75
N ILE A 215 6.24 4.77 -10.42
CA ILE A 215 4.84 5.06 -10.13
C ILE A 215 4.63 5.62 -8.70
N LEU A 216 5.44 5.23 -7.72
CA LEU A 216 5.33 5.71 -6.34
C LEU A 216 6.00 7.06 -6.10
N LYS A 217 6.96 7.47 -6.94
CA LYS A 217 7.71 8.73 -6.73
C LYS A 217 6.81 9.94 -6.49
N PRO A 218 5.74 10.21 -7.29
CA PRO A 218 4.85 11.34 -7.02
C PRO A 218 4.11 11.26 -5.67
N LEU A 219 3.86 10.06 -5.17
CA LEU A 219 3.18 9.84 -3.89
C LEU A 219 4.15 10.01 -2.72
N LEU A 220 5.33 9.41 -2.80
CA LEU A 220 6.28 9.28 -1.69
C LEU A 220 7.34 10.39 -1.62
N THR A 221 7.23 11.43 -2.46
CA THR A 221 8.07 12.62 -2.34
C THR A 221 7.27 13.91 -2.35
N ASP A 222 7.77 14.95 -1.70
CA ASP A 222 7.22 16.31 -1.78
C ASP A 222 7.56 16.97 -3.14
N ALA A 223 7.16 18.24 -3.30
CA ALA A 223 7.40 19.04 -4.50
C ALA A 223 8.90 19.26 -4.79
N ASP A 224 9.74 19.25 -3.76
CA ASP A 224 11.20 19.37 -3.85
C ASP A 224 11.88 18.00 -4.08
N GLY A 225 11.10 16.91 -4.13
CA GLY A 225 11.60 15.56 -4.31
C GLY A 225 12.13 14.90 -3.04
N ARG A 226 11.89 15.48 -1.86
CA ARG A 226 12.29 14.90 -0.57
C ARG A 226 11.33 13.78 -0.17
N PRO A 227 11.82 12.70 0.45
CA PRO A 227 10.98 11.58 0.86
C PRO A 227 9.96 12.00 1.93
N LEU A 228 8.74 11.47 1.80
CA LEU A 228 7.67 11.62 2.79
C LEU A 228 7.56 10.36 3.65
N ASP A 229 7.02 10.52 4.86
CA ASP A 229 6.60 9.42 5.75
C ASP A 229 7.68 8.34 5.99
N GLY A 230 8.95 8.76 6.06
CA GLY A 230 10.07 7.85 6.32
C GLY A 230 10.47 6.96 5.14
N TRP A 231 9.93 7.20 3.94
CA TRP A 231 10.28 6.44 2.73
C TRP A 231 11.79 6.47 2.44
N ARG A 232 12.35 5.29 2.17
CA ARG A 232 13.74 5.11 1.76
C ARG A 232 13.79 4.47 0.38
N ALA A 233 14.78 4.84 -0.44
CA ALA A 233 14.94 4.30 -1.79
C ALA A 233 15.90 3.09 -1.87
N GLU A 234 16.25 2.53 -0.72
CA GLU A 234 17.17 1.40 -0.59
C GLU A 234 16.51 0.11 -1.06
N PHE A 235 17.25 -0.72 -1.79
CA PHE A 235 16.71 -1.98 -2.29
C PHE A 235 17.75 -3.09 -2.32
N SER A 236 17.27 -4.34 -2.33
CA SER A 236 18.07 -5.50 -2.71
C SER A 236 17.27 -6.42 -3.61
N THR A 237 17.82 -6.84 -4.74
CA THR A 237 17.15 -7.74 -5.69
C THR A 237 17.10 -9.20 -5.21
N CYS A 238 17.84 -9.54 -4.17
CA CYS A 238 17.98 -10.91 -3.68
C CYS A 238 18.65 -10.92 -2.30
N GLU A 239 17.98 -11.47 -1.29
CA GLU A 239 18.57 -11.70 0.04
C GLU A 239 18.26 -13.11 0.54
N ALA A 240 19.13 -13.64 1.40
CA ALA A 240 18.85 -14.88 2.13
C ALA A 240 17.60 -14.70 3.02
N PRO A 241 16.88 -15.77 3.40
CA PRO A 241 15.75 -15.66 4.33
C PRO A 241 16.15 -14.99 5.64
N LEU A 242 15.22 -14.23 6.24
CA LEU A 242 15.46 -13.56 7.51
C LEU A 242 15.50 -14.59 8.64
N THR A 243 16.62 -14.63 9.37
CA THR A 243 16.86 -15.56 10.48
C THR A 243 16.42 -14.99 11.85
N GLY A 244 15.51 -14.00 11.84
CA GLY A 244 15.10 -13.22 13.00
C GLY A 244 15.82 -11.86 13.09
N GLY A 245 15.18 -10.87 13.74
CA GLY A 245 15.71 -9.50 13.89
C GLY A 245 14.60 -8.44 13.94
N ASP A 246 14.97 -7.19 14.20
CA ASP A 246 14.05 -6.04 14.18
C ASP A 246 13.72 -5.56 12.75
N GLY A 247 14.51 -6.00 11.75
CA GLY A 247 14.35 -5.66 10.34
C GLY A 247 14.61 -4.19 9.98
N ARG A 248 14.89 -3.32 10.94
CA ARG A 248 15.01 -1.86 10.69
C ARG A 248 16.22 -1.51 9.84
N ALA A 249 17.26 -2.34 9.91
CA ALA A 249 18.47 -2.21 9.10
C ALA A 249 18.31 -2.79 7.68
N GLU A 250 17.15 -3.36 7.34
CA GLU A 250 16.88 -3.91 6.01
C GLU A 250 16.66 -2.78 4.98
N PRO A 251 16.97 -3.04 3.69
CA PRO A 251 16.56 -2.18 2.60
C PRO A 251 15.04 -1.99 2.60
N ALA A 252 14.56 -0.85 2.07
CA ALA A 252 13.14 -0.56 2.01
C ALA A 252 12.36 -1.61 1.22
N VAL A 253 12.96 -2.15 0.16
CA VAL A 253 12.40 -3.28 -0.59
C VAL A 253 13.47 -4.35 -0.80
N ALA A 254 13.24 -5.55 -0.30
CA ALA A 254 14.11 -6.70 -0.48
C ALA A 254 13.33 -7.88 -1.07
N PHE A 255 13.97 -8.68 -1.92
CA PHE A 255 13.36 -9.89 -2.51
C PHE A 255 14.00 -11.14 -1.95
N ARG A 256 13.18 -12.13 -1.55
CA ARG A 256 13.64 -13.39 -0.92
C ARG A 256 12.85 -14.57 -1.47
N GLU A 257 13.39 -15.77 -1.33
CA GLU A 257 12.70 -17.02 -1.74
C GLU A 257 11.61 -17.46 -0.73
N ARG A 258 11.76 -17.04 0.54
CA ARG A 258 10.82 -17.33 1.62
C ARG A 258 10.90 -16.25 2.70
N GLY A 259 9.84 -16.20 3.52
CA GLY A 259 9.67 -15.26 4.62
C GLY A 259 10.60 -15.51 5.81
N LEU A 260 10.24 -14.92 6.93
CA LEU A 260 10.88 -15.09 8.23
C LEU A 260 10.80 -16.55 8.67
N ASP A 261 11.95 -17.11 9.06
CA ASP A 261 12.02 -18.48 9.61
C ASP A 261 11.48 -18.55 11.06
N GLY A 262 11.00 -17.44 11.63
CA GLY A 262 10.42 -17.35 12.98
C GLY A 262 9.58 -16.09 13.22
N PRO A 263 8.83 -15.99 14.34
CA PRO A 263 8.00 -14.83 14.62
C PRO A 263 8.87 -13.56 14.76
N PRO A 264 8.48 -12.44 14.13
CA PRO A 264 9.26 -11.21 14.21
C PRO A 264 9.28 -10.68 15.66
N MET A 265 10.43 -10.20 16.12
CA MET A 265 10.54 -9.67 17.49
C MET A 265 9.81 -8.33 17.67
N HIS A 266 9.46 -7.64 16.58
CA HIS A 266 8.73 -6.36 16.49
C HIS A 266 7.83 -6.32 15.24
N GLU A 267 7.34 -5.14 14.83
CA GLU A 267 6.81 -4.88 13.47
C GLU A 267 7.92 -5.02 12.41
N GLY A 268 8.52 -6.20 12.29
CA GLY A 268 9.58 -6.52 11.33
C GLY A 268 9.14 -6.32 9.88
N PRO A 269 9.97 -6.67 8.88
CA PRO A 269 9.67 -6.42 7.48
C PRO A 269 8.33 -7.03 7.09
N ARG A 270 7.53 -6.30 6.31
CA ARG A 270 6.25 -6.80 5.83
C ARG A 270 6.48 -7.79 4.71
N GLU A 271 6.00 -9.01 4.89
CA GLU A 271 6.04 -10.03 3.85
C GLU A 271 4.90 -9.84 2.85
N VAL A 272 5.22 -9.94 1.57
CA VAL A 272 4.27 -9.81 0.46
C VAL A 272 4.60 -10.86 -0.59
N ARG A 273 3.60 -11.56 -1.11
CA ARG A 273 3.75 -12.43 -2.28
C ARG A 273 3.10 -11.79 -3.51
N PRO A 274 3.64 -12.02 -4.71
CA PRO A 274 3.03 -11.51 -5.94
C PRO A 274 1.60 -11.96 -6.20
N GLY A 275 1.24 -13.15 -5.69
CA GLY A 275 -0.10 -13.73 -5.81
C GLY A 275 -1.00 -13.46 -4.61
N ASP A 276 -0.52 -12.76 -3.57
CA ASP A 276 -1.39 -12.36 -2.48
C ASP A 276 -2.46 -11.43 -3.07
N PRO A 277 -3.76 -11.66 -2.81
CA PRO A 277 -4.76 -10.67 -3.15
C PRO A 277 -4.36 -9.40 -2.44
N ALA A 278 -4.20 -8.30 -3.17
CA ALA A 278 -4.06 -6.99 -2.54
C ALA A 278 -5.25 -6.87 -1.60
N ALA A 279 -5.00 -6.84 -0.28
CA ALA A 279 -5.95 -7.29 0.74
C ALA A 279 -7.41 -6.93 0.40
N PRO A 280 -8.34 -7.89 0.38
CA PRO A 280 -9.73 -7.59 0.06
C PRO A 280 -10.26 -6.67 1.15
N GLN A 281 -10.71 -5.47 0.76
CA GLN A 281 -11.33 -4.40 1.58
C GLN A 281 -10.36 -3.29 2.06
N GLY A 282 -10.19 -2.25 1.24
CA GLY A 282 -9.59 -0.97 1.66
C GLY A 282 -9.18 -0.06 0.50
N ASP A 283 -9.17 1.26 0.74
CA ASP A 283 -8.78 2.29 -0.25
C ASP A 283 -7.38 2.07 -0.86
N LEU A 284 -6.46 1.47 -0.08
CA LEU A 284 -5.07 1.21 -0.48
C LEU A 284 -4.93 0.13 -1.57
N SER A 285 -5.70 -0.95 -1.48
CA SER A 285 -5.67 -2.04 -2.49
C SER A 285 -6.19 -1.54 -3.83
N ALA A 286 -7.27 -0.74 -3.81
CA ALA A 286 -7.83 -0.12 -5.02
C ALA A 286 -6.85 0.88 -5.66
N VAL A 287 -6.21 1.73 -4.86
CA VAL A 287 -5.19 2.68 -5.35
C VAL A 287 -3.99 1.94 -5.92
N ALA A 288 -3.49 0.91 -5.24
CA ALA A 288 -2.38 0.10 -5.71
C ALA A 288 -2.71 -0.64 -7.02
N GLY A 289 -3.92 -1.18 -7.15
CA GLY A 289 -4.43 -1.75 -8.40
C GLY A 289 -4.46 -0.72 -9.52
N LEU A 290 -5.08 0.44 -9.29
CA LEU A 290 -5.17 1.52 -10.27
C LEU A 290 -3.79 2.03 -10.74
N LEU A 291 -2.84 2.16 -9.81
CA LEU A 291 -1.46 2.56 -10.12
C LEU A 291 -0.71 1.47 -10.89
N ALA A 292 -0.92 0.20 -10.54
CA ALA A 292 -0.32 -0.91 -11.27
C ALA A 292 -0.86 -1.02 -12.70
N ASP A 293 -2.18 -0.85 -12.87
CA ASP A 293 -2.85 -0.84 -14.18
C ASP A 293 -2.39 0.38 -15.01
N ALA A 294 -2.25 1.55 -14.39
CA ALA A 294 -1.67 2.73 -15.04
C ALA A 294 -0.25 2.44 -15.54
N TYR A 295 0.60 1.80 -14.71
CA TYR A 295 1.96 1.46 -15.12
C TYR A 295 1.97 0.39 -16.22
N ALA A 296 1.07 -0.60 -16.17
CA ALA A 296 0.95 -1.61 -17.22
C ALA A 296 0.52 -0.99 -18.57
N ALA A 297 -0.38 0.00 -18.55
CA ALA A 297 -0.88 0.66 -19.74
C ALA A 297 0.10 1.70 -20.33
N PHE A 298 0.79 2.47 -19.49
CA PHE A 298 1.57 3.64 -19.91
C PHE A 298 3.07 3.56 -19.59
N GLY A 299 3.54 2.50 -18.92
CA GLY A 299 4.93 2.35 -18.50
C GLY A 299 5.42 3.53 -17.67
N ASP A 300 6.59 4.04 -18.04
CA ASP A 300 7.25 5.15 -17.35
C ASP A 300 6.46 6.46 -17.44
N ASP A 301 5.62 6.62 -18.48
CA ASP A 301 4.76 7.79 -18.66
C ASP A 301 3.54 7.78 -17.72
N ALA A 302 3.25 6.68 -17.03
CA ALA A 302 2.18 6.61 -16.03
C ALA A 302 2.34 7.66 -14.93
N ALA A 303 3.58 8.03 -14.58
CA ALA A 303 3.84 9.10 -13.61
C ALA A 303 3.30 10.48 -14.06
N ARG A 304 3.13 10.72 -15.37
CA ARG A 304 2.52 11.96 -15.90
C ARG A 304 1.02 12.02 -15.65
N LEU A 305 0.35 10.87 -15.50
CA LEU A 305 -1.07 10.81 -15.11
C LEU A 305 -1.24 11.07 -13.61
N VAL A 306 -0.32 10.56 -12.79
CA VAL A 306 -0.42 10.67 -11.32
C VAL A 306 -0.04 12.06 -10.82
N ARG A 307 1.01 12.69 -11.38
CA ARG A 307 1.53 13.98 -10.88
C ARG A 307 0.49 15.11 -10.80
N PRO A 308 -0.35 15.37 -11.81
CA PRO A 308 -1.37 16.42 -11.73
C PRO A 308 -2.38 16.18 -10.60
N VAL A 309 -2.78 14.91 -10.40
CA VAL A 309 -3.78 14.51 -9.39
C VAL A 309 -3.29 14.76 -7.97
N VAL A 310 -2.00 14.52 -7.71
CA VAL A 310 -1.41 14.61 -6.36
C VAL A 310 -0.70 15.95 -6.10
N ARG A 311 -0.68 16.87 -7.06
CA ARG A 311 0.13 18.10 -7.02
C ARG A 311 -0.18 18.97 -5.81
N ASP A 312 -1.46 19.13 -5.49
CA ASP A 312 -1.94 20.03 -4.43
C ASP A 312 -2.13 19.31 -3.09
N CYS A 313 -1.72 18.04 -3.02
CA CYS A 313 -1.83 17.22 -1.81
C CYS A 313 -0.54 17.29 -0.98
N THR A 314 -0.69 17.54 0.32
CA THR A 314 0.46 17.71 1.24
C THR A 314 0.83 16.43 1.97
N THR A 315 -0.14 15.59 2.32
CA THR A 315 0.09 14.32 3.03
C THR A 315 -0.04 13.13 2.09
N LEU A 316 0.64 12.02 2.38
CA LEU A 316 0.48 10.78 1.61
C LEU A 316 -0.97 10.30 1.61
N ARG A 317 -1.69 10.47 2.73
CA ARG A 317 -3.10 10.13 2.82
C ARG A 317 -3.96 10.91 1.82
N ASP A 318 -3.72 12.22 1.68
CA ASP A 318 -4.43 13.05 0.70
C ASP A 318 -4.10 12.62 -0.72
N LYS A 319 -2.83 12.27 -0.99
CA LYS A 319 -2.40 11.75 -2.30
C LYS A 319 -3.06 10.43 -2.64
N ILE A 320 -3.12 9.49 -1.69
CA ILE A 320 -3.82 8.20 -1.84
C ILE A 320 -5.30 8.45 -2.16
N PHE A 321 -5.96 9.33 -1.40
CA PHE A 321 -7.35 9.68 -1.63
C PHE A 321 -7.57 10.33 -3.01
N ALA A 322 -6.70 11.26 -3.41
CA ALA A 322 -6.79 11.92 -4.71
C ALA A 322 -6.66 10.92 -5.87
N VAL A 323 -5.74 9.96 -5.77
CA VAL A 323 -5.62 8.87 -6.74
C VAL A 323 -6.86 7.97 -6.73
N ALA A 324 -7.35 7.58 -5.54
CA ALA A 324 -8.53 6.73 -5.39
C ALA A 324 -9.79 7.33 -6.03
N CYS A 325 -9.93 8.66 -5.95
CA CYS A 325 -11.06 9.40 -6.48
C CYS A 325 -10.85 9.92 -7.92
N SER A 326 -9.69 9.65 -8.54
CA SER A 326 -9.37 10.18 -9.86
C SER A 326 -10.12 9.45 -10.97
N THR A 327 -11.15 10.10 -11.51
CA THR A 327 -11.84 9.63 -12.73
C THR A 327 -10.97 9.79 -13.98
N GLU A 328 -9.97 10.69 -13.96
CA GLU A 328 -9.04 10.91 -15.07
C GLU A 328 -8.09 9.72 -15.24
N ILE A 329 -7.49 9.22 -14.15
CA ILE A 329 -6.63 8.04 -14.19
C ILE A 329 -7.44 6.81 -14.65
N ALA A 330 -8.64 6.62 -14.09
CA ALA A 330 -9.52 5.51 -14.47
C ALA A 330 -9.92 5.54 -15.96
N ARG A 331 -10.32 6.71 -16.48
CA ARG A 331 -10.68 6.89 -17.90
C ARG A 331 -9.50 6.72 -18.84
N ALA A 332 -8.29 7.11 -18.41
CA ALA A 332 -7.09 6.93 -19.22
C ALA A 332 -6.78 5.44 -19.41
N ILE A 333 -6.90 4.63 -18.35
CA ILE A 333 -6.63 3.19 -18.38
C ILE A 333 -7.69 2.44 -19.18
N ASP A 334 -8.97 2.76 -18.97
CA ASP A 334 -10.08 2.13 -19.67
C ASP A 334 -11.10 3.17 -20.17
N PRO A 335 -10.95 3.64 -21.42
CA PRO A 335 -11.87 4.61 -22.02
C PRO A 335 -13.27 4.03 -22.32
N GLY A 336 -13.45 2.70 -22.26
CA GLY A 336 -14.70 2.01 -22.61
C GLY A 336 -15.61 1.66 -21.41
N SER A 337 -15.12 1.78 -20.17
CA SER A 337 -15.84 1.33 -18.96
C SER A 337 -16.84 2.33 -18.35
N VAL A 338 -17.39 3.25 -19.13
CA VAL A 338 -18.51 4.12 -18.72
C VAL A 338 -19.75 3.77 -19.55
N PRO A 339 -20.94 3.56 -18.95
CA PRO A 339 -22.16 3.46 -19.72
C PRO A 339 -22.39 4.77 -20.46
N ASP A 340 -22.68 4.64 -21.75
CA ASP A 340 -23.05 5.70 -22.68
C ASP A 340 -24.10 6.63 -22.04
N VAL A 341 -23.64 7.75 -21.47
CA VAL A 341 -24.53 8.86 -21.10
C VAL A 341 -24.92 9.47 -22.43
N ARG A 342 -26.07 9.05 -22.94
CA ARG A 342 -26.76 9.64 -24.11
C ARG A 342 -26.47 11.14 -24.16
N GLU A 343 -25.72 11.55 -25.18
CA GLU A 343 -25.61 12.96 -25.54
C GLU A 343 -27.02 13.54 -25.70
N PRO A 344 -27.31 14.72 -25.14
CA PRO A 344 -28.49 15.44 -25.55
C PRO A 344 -28.27 15.89 -27.00
N VAL A 345 -29.12 15.35 -27.88
CA VAL A 345 -29.33 15.74 -29.27
C VAL A 345 -29.17 17.27 -29.43
N ARG A 346 -28.15 17.69 -30.18
CA ARG A 346 -28.13 19.02 -30.82
C ARG A 346 -28.24 18.86 -32.33
N ALA A 347 -29.40 19.23 -32.85
CA ALA A 347 -29.63 19.41 -34.27
C ALA A 347 -28.90 20.69 -34.80
N PRO A 348 -28.66 20.78 -36.11
CA PRO A 348 -27.53 21.52 -36.69
C PRO A 348 -27.86 22.96 -37.11
N ALA A 349 -26.78 23.70 -37.42
CA ALA A 349 -26.63 24.85 -38.33
C ALA A 349 -26.21 26.17 -37.63
N HIS A 350 -24.97 26.63 -37.84
CA HIS A 350 -24.52 27.36 -39.03
C HIS A 350 -23.07 27.83 -38.89
N ALA A 351 -22.33 27.74 -39.99
CA ALA A 351 -20.98 28.24 -40.16
C ALA A 351 -20.91 29.79 -40.17
N ALA A 352 -19.88 30.36 -39.55
CA ALA A 352 -19.26 31.62 -39.98
C ALA A 352 -17.91 31.88 -39.27
N GLN A 353 -16.82 31.64 -40.01
CA GLN A 353 -15.68 32.56 -40.23
C GLN A 353 -14.97 33.24 -39.03
N ARG A 354 -13.70 32.84 -38.82
CA ARG A 354 -12.55 33.73 -38.43
C ARG A 354 -12.36 34.83 -39.50
N PRO A 355 -11.71 36.00 -39.25
CA PRO A 355 -10.41 36.21 -38.56
C PRO A 355 -10.30 37.59 -37.83
N PRO A 356 -9.12 38.24 -37.67
CA PRO A 356 -7.97 37.97 -36.81
C PRO A 356 -7.75 39.05 -35.71
N ALA A 357 -6.75 38.82 -34.85
CA ALA A 357 -6.31 39.71 -33.75
C ALA A 357 -5.66 41.02 -34.21
N PRO A 358 -5.53 42.00 -33.28
CA PRO A 358 -4.33 42.82 -33.25
C PRO A 358 -3.66 42.89 -31.87
N VAL A 359 -2.34 43.00 -31.99
CA VAL A 359 -1.27 43.24 -31.02
C VAL A 359 -1.51 44.48 -30.16
N ARG A 360 -1.13 44.42 -28.87
CA ARG A 360 -0.50 45.54 -28.15
C ARG A 360 0.34 45.05 -26.97
N GLU A 361 1.57 45.55 -26.94
CA GLU A 361 2.66 45.30 -26.00
C GLU A 361 2.76 46.52 -25.01
N PRO A 362 3.79 46.66 -24.13
CA PRO A 362 3.66 46.61 -22.67
C PRO A 362 3.95 47.94 -21.94
N VAL A 363 3.60 48.05 -20.65
CA VAL A 363 4.08 49.13 -19.74
C VAL A 363 4.05 48.65 -18.26
N PRO A 364 4.78 49.27 -17.30
CA PRO A 364 5.96 48.66 -16.68
C PRO A 364 5.89 48.54 -15.15
N ALA A 365 6.95 47.94 -14.60
CA ALA A 365 7.25 47.73 -13.19
C ALA A 365 7.32 49.03 -12.35
N ALA A 366 6.87 48.94 -11.09
CA ALA A 366 7.18 49.90 -10.04
C ALA A 366 7.60 49.17 -8.74
N ALA A 367 8.82 49.53 -8.33
CA ALA A 367 9.57 49.38 -7.09
C ALA A 367 8.94 48.73 -5.83
N ARG A 368 9.72 47.80 -5.26
CA ARG A 368 9.76 47.43 -3.83
C ARG A 368 10.21 48.62 -2.95
N PRO A 369 9.84 48.58 -1.65
CA PRO A 369 10.79 48.88 -0.59
C PRO A 369 11.11 47.61 0.23
N ALA A 370 12.40 47.42 0.52
CA ALA A 370 12.93 46.36 1.36
C ALA A 370 12.68 46.66 2.85
N ALA A 371 12.30 45.64 3.62
CA ALA A 371 12.31 45.65 5.08
C ALA A 371 13.55 44.90 5.60
N PRO A 372 14.19 45.38 6.69
CA PRO A 372 15.44 44.81 7.21
C PRO A 372 15.22 43.50 7.99
N PRO A 373 16.26 42.66 8.14
CA PRO A 373 16.16 41.38 8.86
C PRO A 373 16.25 41.59 10.38
N PRO A 374 15.51 40.82 11.20
CA PRO A 374 15.80 40.72 12.63
C PRO A 374 16.90 39.69 12.91
N GLU A 375 17.80 40.07 13.81
CA GLU A 375 18.89 39.28 14.38
C GLU A 375 18.42 38.03 15.17
N PRO A 376 19.28 37.02 15.36
CA PRO A 376 18.91 35.75 15.98
C PRO A 376 18.81 35.86 17.52
N VAL A 377 17.60 35.60 18.04
CA VAL A 377 17.38 35.38 19.47
C VAL A 377 17.85 33.96 19.84
N ARG A 378 18.87 33.89 20.71
CA ARG A 378 19.25 32.68 21.46
C ARG A 378 18.07 32.19 22.30
N ALA A 379 17.65 30.94 22.09
CA ALA A 379 16.84 30.21 23.06
C ALA A 379 17.72 29.24 23.88
N PRO A 380 17.42 29.00 25.16
CA PRO A 380 18.23 28.17 26.05
C PRO A 380 18.00 26.68 25.78
N SER A 381 19.07 25.91 25.96
CA SER A 381 19.08 24.45 25.96
C SER A 381 18.34 23.90 27.18
N GLU A 382 17.42 22.95 26.99
CA GLU A 382 16.99 22.00 28.03
C GLU A 382 16.62 20.62 27.43
N PRO A 383 16.67 19.54 28.24
CA PRO A 383 17.33 18.31 27.85
C PRO A 383 16.42 17.16 27.38
N VAL A 384 17.11 16.18 26.81
CA VAL A 384 16.68 14.86 26.36
C VAL A 384 16.23 13.97 27.54
N ASN A 385 14.98 13.45 27.50
CA ASN A 385 14.58 12.04 27.76
C ASN A 385 13.12 11.87 28.21
N ALA A 386 12.26 11.28 27.36
CA ALA A 386 11.24 10.27 27.73
C ALA A 386 10.56 9.69 26.46
N PRO A 387 10.29 8.37 26.36
CA PRO A 387 9.63 7.77 25.20
C PRO A 387 8.10 7.98 25.25
N SER A 388 7.54 8.59 24.20
CA SER A 388 6.09 8.77 24.03
C SER A 388 5.41 7.49 23.53
N ALA A 389 4.30 7.11 24.16
CA ALA A 389 3.40 6.03 23.74
C ALA A 389 2.78 6.29 22.35
N PRO A 390 2.35 5.24 21.61
CA PRO A 390 1.73 5.40 20.29
C PRO A 390 0.46 6.26 20.37
N VAL A 391 0.46 7.37 19.64
CA VAL A 391 -0.64 8.32 19.54
C VAL A 391 -1.75 7.68 18.69
N ARG A 392 -2.87 7.30 19.31
CA ARG A 392 -4.12 7.02 18.57
C ARG A 392 -4.48 8.29 17.77
N PRO A 393 -4.90 8.17 16.50
CA PRO A 393 -5.37 9.34 15.76
C PRO A 393 -6.49 10.03 16.54
N PRO A 394 -6.49 11.37 16.61
CA PRO A 394 -7.48 12.11 17.40
C PRO A 394 -8.89 11.77 16.90
N ALA A 395 -9.82 11.59 17.85
CA ALA A 395 -11.22 11.40 17.53
C ALA A 395 -11.72 12.56 16.64
N PRO A 396 -12.61 12.30 15.66
CA PRO A 396 -13.21 13.36 14.86
C PRO A 396 -13.85 14.43 15.78
N PRO A 397 -13.73 15.72 15.43
CA PRO A 397 -14.41 16.76 16.20
C PRO A 397 -15.94 16.58 16.13
N ARG A 398 -16.65 16.97 17.19
CA ARG A 398 -18.12 17.09 17.16
C ARG A 398 -18.52 18.11 16.09
N GLY A 399 -19.55 17.79 15.31
CA GLY A 399 -19.97 18.61 14.17
C GLY A 399 -19.15 18.31 12.91
N ASP A 400 -18.98 17.04 12.56
CA ASP A 400 -18.16 16.63 11.43
C ASP A 400 -18.82 17.05 10.08
N PRO A 401 -18.30 18.08 9.38
CA PRO A 401 -18.90 18.58 8.14
C PRO A 401 -18.83 17.54 7.01
N HIS A 402 -17.96 16.54 7.15
CA HIS A 402 -17.81 15.49 6.16
C HIS A 402 -18.99 14.52 6.20
N LEU A 403 -19.63 14.27 7.36
CA LEU A 403 -20.84 13.43 7.40
C LEU A 403 -21.94 14.04 6.53
N VAL A 404 -22.23 15.33 6.71
CA VAL A 404 -23.23 16.05 5.91
C VAL A 404 -22.89 16.01 4.41
N ARG A 405 -21.60 16.14 4.05
CA ARG A 405 -21.15 16.02 2.67
C ARG A 405 -21.38 14.63 2.08
N LEU A 406 -21.18 13.56 2.87
CA LEU A 406 -21.43 12.17 2.43
C LEU A 406 -22.92 11.95 2.12
N TYR A 407 -23.82 12.46 2.94
CA TYR A 407 -25.26 12.41 2.62
C TYR A 407 -25.61 13.23 1.37
N GLY A 408 -24.95 14.37 1.15
CA GLY A 408 -25.08 15.13 -0.10
C GLY A 408 -24.65 14.31 -1.32
N LEU A 409 -23.51 13.62 -1.23
CA LEU A 409 -23.00 12.76 -2.31
C LEU A 409 -23.90 11.53 -2.57
N LEU A 410 -24.54 10.97 -1.54
CA LEU A 410 -25.52 9.89 -1.72
C LEU A 410 -26.66 10.34 -2.64
N ARG A 411 -27.07 11.63 -2.57
CA ARG A 411 -28.11 12.18 -3.43
C ARG A 411 -27.67 12.25 -4.89
N GLU A 412 -26.40 12.55 -5.13
CA GLU A 412 -25.84 12.76 -6.46
C GLU A 412 -25.43 11.44 -7.15
N ILE A 413 -25.12 10.39 -6.38
CA ILE A 413 -24.63 9.12 -6.94
C ILE A 413 -25.79 8.24 -7.45
N THR A 414 -25.72 7.82 -8.70
CA THR A 414 -26.74 6.94 -9.32
C THR A 414 -26.31 5.47 -9.37
N ALA A 415 -24.99 5.20 -9.25
CA ALA A 415 -24.45 3.86 -9.31
C ALA A 415 -24.65 3.09 -7.98
N PRO A 416 -25.14 1.83 -8.01
CA PRO A 416 -25.30 1.00 -6.81
C PRO A 416 -23.99 0.81 -6.03
N ALA A 417 -22.87 0.57 -6.74
CA ALA A 417 -21.55 0.43 -6.13
C ALA A 417 -21.06 1.71 -5.41
N GLY A 418 -21.43 2.88 -5.95
CA GLY A 418 -21.14 4.16 -5.33
C GLY A 418 -21.96 4.41 -4.06
N THR A 419 -23.24 4.01 -4.09
CA THR A 419 -24.13 4.08 -2.91
C THR A 419 -23.61 3.19 -1.78
N VAL A 420 -23.19 1.96 -2.10
CA VAL A 420 -22.52 1.04 -1.15
C VAL A 420 -21.29 1.70 -0.53
N ARG A 421 -20.40 2.24 -1.36
CA ARG A 421 -19.14 2.85 -0.90
C ARG A 421 -19.37 4.03 0.05
N ILE A 422 -20.29 4.94 -0.29
CA ILE A 422 -20.57 6.09 0.58
C ILE A 422 -21.25 5.65 1.88
N THR A 423 -22.10 4.62 1.83
CA THR A 423 -22.69 4.02 3.03
C THR A 423 -21.63 3.44 3.96
N ASP A 424 -20.66 2.68 3.42
CA ASP A 424 -19.54 2.14 4.19
C ASP A 424 -18.69 3.26 4.83
N TRP A 425 -18.56 4.39 4.14
CA TRP A 425 -17.86 5.56 4.67
C TRP A 425 -18.62 6.25 5.80
N VAL A 426 -19.95 6.36 5.71
CA VAL A 426 -20.79 6.86 6.80
C VAL A 426 -20.65 5.94 8.02
N ALA A 427 -20.76 4.61 7.82
CA ALA A 427 -20.61 3.61 8.88
C ALA A 427 -19.25 3.72 9.59
N ALA A 428 -18.16 3.67 8.82
CA ALA A 428 -16.80 3.72 9.35
C ALA A 428 -16.50 5.02 10.10
N ARG A 429 -17.08 6.13 9.67
CA ARG A 429 -16.87 7.45 10.28
C ARG A 429 -17.62 7.57 11.61
N THR A 430 -18.85 7.03 11.66
CA THR A 430 -19.67 6.94 12.87
C THR A 430 -19.02 6.04 13.92
N ALA A 431 -18.49 4.88 13.51
CA ALA A 431 -17.76 3.96 14.38
C ALA A 431 -16.48 4.57 14.99
N ARG A 432 -15.93 5.64 14.39
CA ARG A 432 -14.78 6.40 14.92
C ARG A 432 -15.20 7.55 15.85
N GLY A 433 -16.49 7.67 16.17
CA GLY A 433 -17.03 8.69 17.07
C GLY A 433 -17.35 10.02 16.38
N ALA A 434 -17.53 10.05 15.06
CA ALA A 434 -18.04 11.24 14.39
C ALA A 434 -19.51 11.47 14.77
N VAL A 435 -19.83 12.71 15.16
CA VAL A 435 -21.17 13.10 15.64
C VAL A 435 -21.63 14.33 14.86
N LEU A 436 -22.89 14.33 14.43
CA LEU A 436 -23.53 15.48 13.78
C LEU A 436 -23.77 16.60 14.80
N ASP A 437 -23.56 17.86 14.39
CA ASP A 437 -24.05 19.01 15.14
C ASP A 437 -25.53 19.28 14.80
N ARG A 438 -26.13 20.31 15.41
CA ARG A 438 -27.55 20.62 15.21
C ARG A 438 -27.88 20.96 13.75
N GLU A 439 -27.00 21.70 13.05
CA GLU A 439 -27.21 22.05 11.64
C GLU A 439 -27.06 20.82 10.74
N GLY A 440 -26.02 20.02 10.95
CA GLY A 440 -25.78 18.78 10.23
C GLY A 440 -26.88 17.76 10.43
N PHE A 441 -27.40 17.62 11.65
CA PHE A 441 -28.56 16.76 11.96
C PHE A 441 -29.78 17.17 11.14
N SER A 442 -30.17 18.45 11.17
CA SER A 442 -31.33 18.93 10.41
C SER A 442 -31.16 18.72 8.92
N ARG A 443 -29.95 18.94 8.39
CA ARG A 443 -29.65 18.78 6.96
C ARG A 443 -29.65 17.32 6.51
N VAL A 444 -29.07 16.41 7.30
CA VAL A 444 -29.11 14.96 7.02
C VAL A 444 -30.55 14.45 7.08
N LEU A 445 -31.31 14.84 8.10
CA LEU A 445 -32.72 14.47 8.22
C LEU A 445 -33.54 14.97 7.01
N GLN A 446 -33.31 16.20 6.55
CA GLN A 446 -33.95 16.73 5.34
C GLN A 446 -33.58 15.95 4.08
N ILE A 447 -32.32 15.51 3.94
CA ILE A 447 -31.87 14.69 2.81
C ILE A 447 -32.57 13.32 2.83
N MET A 448 -32.73 12.72 4.00
CA MET A 448 -33.40 11.42 4.16
C MET A 448 -34.94 11.52 4.02
N GLU A 449 -35.54 12.65 4.41
CA GLU A 449 -36.97 12.91 4.27
C GLU A 449 -37.37 13.28 2.84
N GLY A 450 -36.50 14.02 2.13
CA GLY A 450 -36.86 14.74 0.91
C GLY A 450 -37.35 13.87 -0.24
N GLU A 451 -37.00 12.59 -0.30
CA GLU A 451 -37.33 11.75 -1.43
C GLU A 451 -37.31 10.24 -1.04
N ARG A 452 -38.32 9.46 -1.44
CA ARG A 452 -38.43 7.99 -1.17
C ARG A 452 -37.28 7.15 -1.74
N TRP A 453 -36.44 7.72 -2.62
CA TRP A 453 -35.29 7.06 -3.23
C TRP A 453 -34.32 6.44 -2.23
N PHE A 454 -34.18 6.99 -1.01
CA PHE A 454 -33.17 6.48 -0.07
C PHE A 454 -33.51 5.05 0.37
N ALA A 455 -34.78 4.81 0.70
CA ALA A 455 -35.27 3.47 1.02
C ALA A 455 -35.23 2.55 -0.19
N ASP A 456 -35.74 3.00 -1.34
CA ASP A 456 -35.83 2.18 -2.55
C ASP A 456 -34.44 1.79 -3.09
N ARG A 457 -33.48 2.72 -3.06
CA ARG A 457 -32.12 2.50 -3.53
C ARG A 457 -31.34 1.58 -2.61
N VAL A 458 -31.47 1.74 -1.30
CA VAL A 458 -30.75 0.91 -0.31
C VAL A 458 -31.36 -0.49 -0.21
N ALA A 459 -32.68 -0.64 -0.37
CA ALA A 459 -33.35 -1.94 -0.39
C ALA A 459 -32.81 -2.87 -1.49
N GLY A 460 -32.40 -2.33 -2.64
CA GLY A 460 -31.82 -3.08 -3.75
C GLY A 460 -30.33 -3.44 -3.58
N LEU A 461 -29.67 -3.02 -2.49
CA LEU A 461 -28.24 -3.28 -2.27
C LEU A 461 -28.00 -4.57 -1.47
N PRO A 462 -26.84 -5.23 -1.65
CA PRO A 462 -26.41 -6.32 -0.78
C PRO A 462 -26.35 -5.86 0.68
N GLY A 463 -27.14 -6.49 1.55
CA GLY A 463 -27.24 -6.09 2.95
C GLY A 463 -28.00 -4.78 3.18
N GLY A 464 -28.96 -4.43 2.32
CA GLY A 464 -29.72 -3.18 2.38
C GLY A 464 -30.21 -2.78 3.78
N THR A 465 -30.74 -3.72 4.56
CA THR A 465 -31.15 -3.48 5.96
C THR A 465 -30.00 -2.98 6.85
N VAL A 466 -28.87 -3.66 6.81
CA VAL A 466 -27.67 -3.31 7.62
C VAL A 466 -27.14 -1.95 7.17
N ARG A 467 -27.14 -1.71 5.86
CA ARG A 467 -26.70 -0.44 5.27
C ARG A 467 -27.62 0.72 5.61
N MET A 468 -28.93 0.48 5.64
CA MET A 468 -29.89 1.47 6.09
C MET A 468 -29.68 1.79 7.58
N ALA A 469 -29.38 0.77 8.41
CA ALA A 469 -29.01 0.99 9.81
C ALA A 469 -27.74 1.86 9.92
N ASP A 470 -26.70 1.56 9.15
CA ASP A 470 -25.46 2.34 9.12
C ASP A 470 -25.69 3.81 8.72
N LEU A 471 -26.64 4.07 7.81
CA LEU A 471 -27.03 5.42 7.36
C LEU A 471 -27.95 6.13 8.36
N MET A 472 -28.57 5.41 9.27
CA MET A 472 -29.41 6.01 10.30
C MET A 472 -28.62 6.24 11.59
N GLU A 473 -27.58 5.44 11.85
CA GLU A 473 -26.74 5.49 13.06
C GLU A 473 -26.24 6.90 13.44
N PRO A 474 -25.77 7.76 12.50
CA PRO A 474 -25.36 9.13 12.84
C PRO A 474 -26.46 10.00 13.45
N LEU A 475 -27.71 9.79 13.08
CA LEU A 475 -28.85 10.54 13.61
C LEU A 475 -29.12 10.17 15.07
N PHE A 476 -28.92 8.90 15.45
CA PHE A 476 -29.07 8.44 16.82
C PHE A 476 -27.83 8.77 17.68
N ALA A 477 -26.63 8.62 17.11
CA ALA A 477 -25.37 8.97 17.74
C ALA A 477 -25.23 10.48 18.04
N ALA A 478 -25.96 11.33 17.31
CA ALA A 478 -26.01 12.78 17.53
C ALA A 478 -26.44 13.17 18.95
N GLY A 479 -27.29 12.37 19.62
CA GLY A 479 -27.87 12.75 20.91
C GLY A 479 -28.76 13.99 20.84
N LEU A 480 -29.20 14.37 19.63
CA LEU A 480 -29.90 15.62 19.33
C LEU A 480 -31.15 15.29 18.49
N GLY A 481 -32.21 16.10 18.64
CA GLY A 481 -33.32 16.11 17.68
C GLY A 481 -34.28 14.92 17.74
N ASP A 482 -34.36 14.21 18.87
CA ASP A 482 -35.25 13.06 19.11
C ASP A 482 -36.70 13.32 18.68
N ALA A 483 -37.27 14.50 18.99
CA ALA A 483 -38.62 14.86 18.57
C ALA A 483 -38.76 15.01 17.03
N ALA A 484 -37.73 15.54 16.35
CA ALA A 484 -37.74 15.69 14.90
C ALA A 484 -37.59 14.33 14.20
N LEU A 485 -36.80 13.42 14.77
CA LEU A 485 -36.67 12.03 14.28
C LEU A 485 -37.96 11.24 14.50
N GLU A 486 -38.58 11.37 15.68
CA GLU A 486 -39.89 10.77 16.00
C GLU A 486 -40.97 11.29 15.03
N ASP A 487 -41.04 12.60 14.82
CA ASP A 487 -42.01 13.20 13.90
C ASP A 487 -41.77 12.77 12.44
N TRP A 488 -40.51 12.63 12.00
CA TRP A 488 -40.20 12.11 10.66
C TRP A 488 -40.67 10.65 10.50
N LEU A 489 -40.34 9.77 11.45
CA LEU A 489 -40.77 8.36 11.42
C LEU A 489 -42.30 8.24 11.48
N ARG A 490 -42.95 9.07 12.30
CA ARG A 490 -44.42 9.15 12.39
C ARG A 490 -45.03 9.59 11.05
N ARG A 491 -44.51 10.65 10.43
CA ARG A 491 -44.96 11.12 9.10
C ARG A 491 -44.77 10.05 8.03
N ALA A 492 -43.62 9.36 8.04
CA ALA A 492 -43.34 8.27 7.11
C ALA A 492 -44.35 7.12 7.27
N HIS A 493 -44.67 6.75 8.51
CA HIS A 493 -45.68 5.74 8.83
C HIS A 493 -47.10 6.14 8.36
N THR A 494 -47.52 7.39 8.62
CA THR A 494 -48.86 7.87 8.23
C THR A 494 -49.06 8.01 6.71
N ASN A 495 -47.98 8.20 5.94
CA ASN A 495 -48.01 8.45 4.49
C ASN A 495 -47.92 7.18 3.62
N GLY A 496 -48.36 6.02 4.13
CA GLY A 496 -48.39 4.75 3.40
C GLY A 496 -47.46 3.67 3.96
N GLY A 497 -47.10 3.74 5.24
CA GLY A 497 -46.25 2.77 5.92
C GLY A 497 -44.76 3.12 5.85
N LEU A 498 -44.04 2.74 6.90
CA LEU A 498 -42.58 2.78 6.93
C LEU A 498 -42.05 1.75 5.91
N PRO A 499 -41.14 2.11 4.97
CA PRO A 499 -40.54 1.13 4.07
C PRO A 499 -39.91 -0.05 4.83
N PRO A 500 -40.08 -1.31 4.39
CA PRO A 500 -39.59 -2.49 5.11
C PRO A 500 -38.11 -2.42 5.48
N VAL A 501 -37.27 -1.91 4.57
CA VAL A 501 -35.83 -1.73 4.81
C VAL A 501 -35.52 -0.78 5.97
N ILE A 502 -36.36 0.24 6.21
CA ILE A 502 -36.22 1.16 7.34
C ILE A 502 -36.74 0.50 8.62
N ALA A 503 -37.84 -0.23 8.55
CA ALA A 503 -38.40 -0.94 9.69
C ALA A 503 -37.41 -1.99 10.24
N ASP A 504 -36.82 -2.79 9.34
CA ASP A 504 -35.82 -3.79 9.71
C ASP A 504 -34.52 -3.14 10.21
N ALA A 505 -34.12 -2.00 9.62
CA ALA A 505 -32.94 -1.26 10.05
C ALA A 505 -33.06 -0.69 11.47
N LEU A 506 -34.26 -0.27 11.87
CA LEU A 506 -34.53 0.14 13.25
C LEU A 506 -34.32 -1.03 14.23
N GLY A 507 -34.69 -2.25 13.84
CA GLY A 507 -34.40 -3.45 14.62
C GLY A 507 -32.90 -3.72 14.76
N VAL A 508 -32.12 -3.54 13.69
CA VAL A 508 -30.66 -3.65 13.73
C VAL A 508 -30.03 -2.57 14.60
N LEU A 509 -30.54 -1.33 14.53
CA LEU A 509 -30.06 -0.22 15.36
C LEU A 509 -30.36 -0.44 16.85
N ALA A 510 -31.53 -0.96 17.19
CA ALA A 510 -31.88 -1.29 18.57
C ALA A 510 -30.83 -2.22 19.22
N ALA A 511 -30.27 -3.15 18.44
CA ALA A 511 -29.24 -4.08 18.92
C ALA A 511 -27.83 -3.45 19.04
N ARG A 512 -27.60 -2.28 18.45
CA ARG A 512 -26.29 -1.58 18.41
C ARG A 512 -26.20 -0.41 19.39
N LEU A 513 -27.33 0.18 19.75
CA LEU A 513 -27.40 1.35 20.62
C LEU A 513 -27.19 0.98 22.09
N GLU A 514 -26.74 1.96 22.89
CA GLU A 514 -26.71 1.84 24.35
C GLU A 514 -28.10 1.54 24.91
N PRO A 515 -28.23 0.83 26.05
CA PRO A 515 -29.52 0.35 26.58
C PRO A 515 -30.60 1.44 26.65
N ASP A 516 -30.28 2.61 27.22
CA ASP A 516 -31.24 3.73 27.35
C ASP A 516 -31.72 4.26 25.99
N ARG A 517 -30.86 4.20 24.96
CA ARG A 517 -31.18 4.62 23.59
C ARG A 517 -31.94 3.54 22.82
N ALA A 518 -31.62 2.28 23.05
CA ALA A 518 -32.37 1.15 22.53
C ALA A 518 -33.80 1.17 23.08
N ASP A 519 -33.97 1.37 24.39
CA ASP A 519 -35.28 1.47 25.05
C ASP A 519 -36.08 2.65 24.50
N TRP A 520 -35.46 3.82 24.34
CA TRP A 520 -36.11 4.97 23.68
C TRP A 520 -36.60 4.65 22.26
N LEU A 521 -35.76 4.01 21.44
CA LEU A 521 -36.12 3.60 20.08
C LEU A 521 -37.25 2.55 20.10
N VAL A 522 -37.24 1.63 21.06
CA VAL A 522 -38.29 0.62 21.23
C VAL A 522 -39.63 1.28 21.59
N GLU A 523 -39.65 2.13 22.61
CA GLU A 523 -40.86 2.79 23.10
C GLU A 523 -41.45 3.78 22.11
N ARG A 524 -40.61 4.51 21.35
CA ARG A 524 -41.04 5.63 20.51
C ARG A 524 -41.11 5.31 19.02
N CYS A 525 -40.40 4.29 18.54
CA CYS A 525 -40.24 4.08 17.10
C CYS A 525 -40.61 2.66 16.62
N LEU A 526 -40.28 1.60 17.36
CA LEU A 526 -40.58 0.21 16.94
C LEU A 526 -42.09 -0.11 16.90
N GLY A 527 -42.92 0.61 17.66
CA GLY A 527 -44.38 0.51 17.57
C GLY A 527 -44.91 0.77 16.15
N TYR A 528 -44.25 1.62 15.36
CA TYR A 528 -44.61 1.91 13.96
C TYR A 528 -44.15 0.83 12.97
N ALA A 529 -43.12 0.05 13.33
CA ALA A 529 -42.56 -1.02 12.50
C ALA A 529 -43.36 -2.34 12.65
N ILE A 530 -43.87 -2.62 13.85
CA ILE A 530 -44.58 -3.87 14.18
C ILE A 530 -46.04 -3.85 13.67
N ALA A 531 -46.66 -2.68 13.51
CA ALA A 531 -48.04 -2.53 13.06
C ALA A 531 -48.30 -2.90 11.57
N GLN A 532 -47.30 -3.38 10.82
CA GLN A 532 -47.39 -3.69 9.38
C GLN A 532 -47.50 -5.19 9.04
N ARG A 533 -48.02 -6.05 9.92
CA ARG A 533 -48.46 -7.38 9.47
C ARG A 533 -49.73 -7.22 8.61
N PRO A 534 -49.74 -7.65 7.33
CA PRO A 534 -50.97 -7.67 6.57
C PRO A 534 -51.92 -8.71 7.18
N ASP A 535 -53.17 -8.31 7.35
CA ASP A 535 -54.28 -9.21 7.65
C ASP A 535 -54.25 -10.43 6.71
N GLU A 536 -54.06 -11.62 7.27
CA GLU A 536 -54.37 -12.88 6.61
C GLU A 536 -55.89 -12.98 6.47
N GLY A 537 -56.40 -12.36 5.40
CA GLY A 537 -57.80 -12.40 5.00
C GLY A 537 -57.97 -13.04 3.62
N ALA A 538 -58.30 -14.33 3.61
CA ALA A 538 -59.02 -15.08 2.59
C ALA A 538 -58.34 -15.38 1.23
N ALA A 539 -57.79 -16.60 1.10
CA ALA A 539 -58.27 -17.58 0.13
C ALA A 539 -57.75 -18.98 0.49
N ALA A 540 -58.69 -19.90 0.70
CA ALA A 540 -58.43 -21.30 0.97
C ALA A 540 -57.69 -21.98 -0.20
N ALA A 541 -56.49 -22.49 0.06
CA ALA A 541 -55.92 -23.63 -0.63
C ALA A 541 -54.98 -24.34 0.36
N GLU A 542 -55.14 -25.65 0.45
CA GLU A 542 -54.51 -26.54 1.45
C GLU A 542 -52.99 -26.32 1.59
N PRO A 543 -52.44 -26.38 2.82
CA PRO A 543 -51.00 -26.30 3.00
C PRO A 543 -50.35 -27.62 2.58
N ALA A 544 -49.56 -27.58 1.50
CA ALA A 544 -48.53 -28.59 1.28
C ALA A 544 -47.51 -28.53 2.44
N PRO A 545 -47.04 -29.67 2.97
CA PRO A 545 -46.11 -29.68 4.10
C PRO A 545 -44.74 -29.16 3.65
N VAL A 546 -44.47 -27.89 3.89
CA VAL A 546 -43.10 -27.35 3.81
C VAL A 546 -42.37 -27.84 5.04
N VAL A 547 -41.47 -28.80 4.82
CA VAL A 547 -40.48 -29.27 5.78
C VAL A 547 -39.70 -28.06 6.30
N ARG A 548 -39.97 -27.66 7.54
CA ARG A 548 -39.11 -26.75 8.31
C ARG A 548 -37.79 -27.47 8.55
N HIS A 549 -36.78 -27.19 7.73
CA HIS A 549 -35.41 -27.33 8.17
C HIS A 549 -35.08 -26.15 9.08
N GLU A 550 -35.42 -26.29 10.36
CA GLU A 550 -34.82 -25.49 11.43
C GLU A 550 -33.32 -25.77 11.41
N SER A 551 -32.56 -24.90 10.75
CA SER A 551 -31.11 -24.91 10.84
C SER A 551 -30.73 -24.66 12.30
N ALA A 552 -30.17 -25.67 12.96
CA ALA A 552 -29.66 -25.59 14.33
C ALA A 552 -28.67 -24.42 14.54
N VAL A 553 -28.12 -23.86 13.46
CA VAL A 553 -27.26 -22.68 13.45
C VAL A 553 -28.03 -21.40 13.81
N ALA A 554 -29.30 -21.27 13.39
CA ALA A 554 -30.13 -20.12 13.72
C ALA A 554 -30.56 -20.14 15.21
N ALA A 555 -30.80 -21.33 15.77
CA ALA A 555 -31.08 -21.49 17.19
C ALA A 555 -29.84 -21.23 18.07
N ALA A 556 -28.65 -21.52 17.58
CA ALA A 556 -27.39 -21.28 18.30
C ALA A 556 -27.00 -19.79 18.37
N LEU A 557 -27.38 -18.98 17.37
CA LEU A 557 -27.06 -17.55 17.31
C LEU A 557 -27.98 -16.65 18.16
N LEU A 558 -29.08 -17.19 18.69
CA LEU A 558 -30.01 -16.47 19.58
C LEU A 558 -29.73 -16.70 21.07
N LEU A 559 -28.66 -17.44 21.43
CA LEU A 559 -28.28 -17.64 22.82
C LEU A 559 -27.41 -16.46 23.31
N PRO A 560 -27.85 -15.71 24.34
CA PRO A 560 -27.05 -14.63 24.90
C PRO A 560 -25.75 -15.20 25.48
N GLY A 561 -24.62 -14.66 25.01
CA GLY A 561 -23.28 -15.14 25.32
C GLY A 561 -22.87 -14.88 26.77
N ARG A 562 -23.40 -15.64 27.72
CA ARG A 562 -22.76 -15.93 29.01
C ARG A 562 -23.16 -17.33 29.47
N THR A 563 -22.15 -18.15 29.74
CA THR A 563 -22.16 -19.53 30.28
C THR A 563 -22.52 -20.67 29.31
N LEU A 564 -21.53 -21.13 28.53
CA LEU A 564 -21.52 -22.54 28.11
C LEU A 564 -20.86 -23.36 29.24
N PRO A 565 -21.52 -24.38 29.80
CA PRO A 565 -20.94 -25.22 30.85
C PRO A 565 -19.72 -25.97 30.32
N ALA A 566 -18.65 -26.08 31.11
CA ALA A 566 -17.39 -26.73 30.73
C ALA A 566 -17.56 -28.16 30.18
N ALA A 567 -18.65 -28.84 30.52
CA ALA A 567 -19.02 -30.15 29.99
C ALA A 567 -19.31 -30.15 28.46
N ALA A 568 -19.82 -29.05 27.90
CA ALA A 568 -20.10 -28.94 26.46
C ALA A 568 -18.83 -28.80 25.62
N ILE A 569 -17.79 -28.16 26.16
CA ILE A 569 -16.47 -28.06 25.53
C ILE A 569 -15.78 -29.42 25.53
N GLY A 570 -15.90 -30.19 26.62
CA GLY A 570 -15.36 -31.55 26.70
C GLY A 570 -15.98 -32.51 25.67
N LEU A 571 -17.29 -32.41 25.42
CA LEU A 571 -17.98 -33.24 24.44
C LEU A 571 -17.54 -32.91 23.00
N LEU A 572 -17.40 -31.62 22.66
CA LEU A 572 -16.95 -31.17 21.35
C LEU A 572 -15.51 -31.62 21.01
N VAL A 573 -14.61 -31.59 22.01
CA VAL A 573 -13.23 -32.08 21.84
C VAL A 573 -13.21 -33.60 21.65
N TRP A 574 -14.10 -34.34 22.31
CA TRP A 574 -14.18 -35.80 22.19
C TRP A 574 -14.81 -36.30 20.90
N THR A 575 -15.77 -35.57 20.31
CA THR A 575 -16.44 -35.99 19.07
C THR A 575 -15.67 -35.61 17.80
N TRP A 576 -14.71 -34.69 17.90
CA TRP A 576 -13.93 -34.19 16.77
C TRP A 576 -13.17 -35.27 15.97
N PRO A 577 -12.50 -36.26 16.61
CA PRO A 577 -11.80 -37.32 15.89
C PRO A 577 -12.75 -38.23 15.10
N ALA A 578 -13.93 -38.52 15.65
CA ALA A 578 -14.95 -39.32 14.98
C ALA A 578 -15.53 -38.58 13.76
N LEU A 579 -15.74 -37.27 13.89
CA LEU A 579 -16.21 -36.43 12.79
C LEU A 579 -15.18 -36.35 11.64
N LEU A 580 -13.89 -36.24 11.98
CA LEU A 580 -12.79 -36.27 11.01
C LEU A 580 -12.66 -37.63 10.32
N ALA A 581 -12.88 -38.73 11.03
CA ALA A 581 -12.87 -40.07 10.46
C ALA A 581 -14.03 -40.28 9.46
N VAL A 582 -15.23 -39.81 9.79
CA VAL A 582 -16.39 -39.87 8.88
C VAL A 582 -16.16 -39.01 7.64
N LEU A 583 -15.59 -37.81 7.78
CA LEU A 583 -15.24 -36.94 6.66
C LEU A 583 -14.11 -37.53 5.77
N ALA A 584 -13.18 -38.28 6.35
CA ALA A 584 -12.14 -38.97 5.59
C ALA A 584 -12.70 -40.14 4.78
N VAL A 585 -13.66 -40.90 5.34
CA VAL A 585 -14.34 -41.99 4.62
C VAL A 585 -15.22 -41.44 3.50
N LEU A 586 -15.92 -40.32 3.73
CA LEU A 586 -16.74 -39.65 2.72
C LEU A 586 -15.93 -38.99 1.58
N ARG A 587 -14.60 -38.84 1.73
CA ARG A 587 -13.71 -38.36 0.66
C ARG A 587 -13.06 -39.49 -0.14
N LEU A 588 -13.13 -40.72 0.35
CA LEU A 588 -12.55 -41.91 -0.29
C LEU A 588 -13.61 -42.78 -1.00
N ALA A 589 -14.89 -42.56 -0.72
CA ALA A 589 -16.04 -43.02 -1.50
C ALA A 589 -16.41 -41.95 -2.53
#